data_AF-A0A0U5IHW6-F1
#
_entry.id   AF-A0A0U5IHW6-F1
#
_cell.length_a   1.000
_cell.length_b   1.000
_cell.length_c   1.000
_cell.angle_alpha   90.00
_cell.angle_beta   90.00
_cell.angle_gamma   90.00
#
_symmetry.space_group_name_H-M   'P 1'
#
loop_
_entity.id
_entity.type
_entity.pdbx_description
1 polymer ?
#
loop_
_entity_poly.entity_id
_entity_poly.type
_entity_poly.pdbx_seq_one_letter_code
_entity_poly.pdbx_strand_id
1 'polypeptide(L)'
;MRARDWLAEDARLGAAGAERAALRAAKAPKARIDAQNKVLIALITAQAERAADLKTLADRLPGALYRAVEPDDLQREALVLSLLRERFDDWQAKGYIPSRPITPGDKTDEPIRTRGWTHWHHLFTPRQLVAFGALNSFAIGELTQKIELTACLLGISRSINWTSRLTGWDPSAANEKSNATFQNQALNTMTVYAVRALPSLNSSWYLAQRDYLCIGSKSVQLGDARSISELCDVWLTDPPYADAINYHELSEFFLAWYERHLPRLFPDWYADSKRALAIRGSGKDFREGMVDAYSNLAVHMPDNGMQIVMFTHQDAGVWADLALILWAAGLRVTAAWTIATETESALKEGNYVQGTVLMVLRKQTSDAVAFLDEIVPQVEIEVEHQLKSMLDLDDKEDPNFSDADYQLAAYAAALRVLTQYKGIEDIDVACELARERKRGAESPIERIIEDAVRTASNVLVPNGIDAQLWKRLTPEEKLYLKCLEVESHGDSRSGVFQEFARGFGVRDYRFMLESGKANQTRLKTATEFKRREWGTDGFGSSLLRHALFAVYQAADQDSTKVGLNYLKTEIRDYWTQREILVEMISFLGGLPMPPWARDAEAARLLAGALANDHV
;
A
#
# COMPACT_ATOMS: atom_id res chain seq x y z
N MET A 1 -20.88 38.87 23.61
CA MET A 1 -21.41 37.55 24.03
C MET A 1 -20.61 36.90 25.15
N ARG A 2 -19.26 36.79 25.07
CA ARG A 2 -18.40 36.28 26.17
C ARG A 2 -18.47 37.07 27.49
N ALA A 3 -18.95 38.32 27.47
CA ALA A 3 -19.13 39.15 28.66
C ALA A 3 -20.53 39.04 29.31
N ARG A 4 -21.47 38.28 28.73
CA ARG A 4 -22.79 38.01 29.32
C ARG A 4 -22.75 36.68 30.06
N ASP A 5 -23.46 36.58 31.18
CA ASP A 5 -23.60 35.36 31.97
C ASP A 5 -24.93 34.68 31.62
N TRP A 6 -24.86 33.77 30.65
CA TRP A 6 -26.02 33.13 30.03
C TRP A 6 -26.74 32.19 30.99
N LEU A 7 -25.98 31.53 31.85
CA LEU A 7 -26.50 30.65 32.89
C LEU A 7 -27.27 31.44 33.94
N ALA A 8 -26.77 32.61 34.34
CA ALA A 8 -27.49 33.50 35.25
C ALA A 8 -28.79 34.05 34.62
N GLU A 9 -28.80 34.36 33.32
CA GLU A 9 -29.99 34.80 32.59
C GLU A 9 -31.06 33.69 32.49
N ASP A 10 -30.67 32.47 32.12
CA ASP A 10 -31.59 31.32 32.04
C ASP A 10 -32.11 30.89 33.43
N ALA A 11 -31.27 30.98 34.47
CA ALA A 11 -31.68 30.76 35.85
C ALA A 11 -32.71 31.80 36.33
N ARG A 12 -32.56 33.08 35.95
CA ARG A 12 -33.55 34.13 36.25
C ARG A 12 -34.89 33.86 35.56
N LEU A 13 -34.88 33.37 34.32
CA LEU A 13 -36.09 32.97 33.62
C LEU A 13 -36.80 31.80 34.31
N GLY A 14 -36.05 30.77 34.70
CA GLY A 14 -36.56 29.63 35.47
C GLY A 14 -37.17 30.06 36.81
N ALA A 15 -36.46 30.92 37.55
CA ALA A 15 -36.95 31.47 38.82
C ALA A 15 -38.23 32.31 38.64
N ALA A 16 -38.28 33.18 37.62
CA ALA A 16 -39.46 33.97 37.32
C ALA A 16 -40.68 33.11 36.94
N GLY A 17 -40.45 32.00 36.21
CA GLY A 17 -41.46 31.01 35.86
C GLY A 17 -42.00 30.26 37.07
N ALA A 18 -41.12 29.82 37.97
CA ALA A 18 -41.50 29.17 39.23
C ALA A 18 -42.29 30.12 40.14
N GLU A 19 -41.85 31.37 40.25
CA GLU A 19 -42.55 32.40 41.03
C GLU A 19 -43.95 32.70 40.47
N ARG A 20 -44.09 32.79 39.14
CA ARG A 20 -45.41 32.93 38.49
C ARG A 20 -46.32 31.74 38.80
N ALA A 21 -45.80 30.52 38.76
CA ALA A 21 -46.56 29.31 39.06
C ALA A 21 -47.02 29.31 40.53
N ALA A 22 -46.14 29.68 41.46
CA ALA A 22 -46.46 29.81 42.87
C ALA A 22 -47.52 30.89 43.14
N LEU A 23 -47.42 32.06 42.49
CA LEU A 23 -48.42 33.13 42.62
C LEU A 23 -49.80 32.71 42.10
N ARG A 24 -49.86 31.91 41.04
CA ARG A 24 -51.12 31.34 40.53
C ARG A 24 -51.69 30.29 41.49
N ALA A 25 -50.87 29.38 42.01
CA ALA A 25 -51.29 28.35 42.95
C ALA A 25 -51.83 28.97 44.26
N ALA A 26 -51.21 30.05 44.74
CA ALA A 26 -51.63 30.79 45.93
C ALA A 26 -52.81 31.74 45.71
N LYS A 27 -53.40 31.80 44.50
CA LYS A 27 -54.48 32.74 44.12
C LYS A 27 -54.15 34.21 44.47
N ALA A 28 -52.90 34.62 44.24
CA ALA A 28 -52.45 35.97 44.54
C ALA A 28 -53.24 37.04 43.75
N PRO A 29 -53.31 38.30 44.23
CA PRO A 29 -54.03 39.37 43.56
C PRO A 29 -53.61 39.51 42.08
N LYS A 30 -54.60 39.70 41.19
CA LYS A 30 -54.39 39.76 39.73
C LYS A 30 -53.28 40.72 39.33
N ALA A 31 -53.21 41.90 39.96
CA ALA A 31 -52.16 42.89 39.70
C ALA A 31 -50.72 42.36 39.92
N ARG A 32 -50.52 41.46 40.90
CA ARG A 32 -49.21 40.86 41.21
C ARG A 32 -48.85 39.76 40.22
N ILE A 33 -49.83 38.97 39.80
CA ILE A 33 -49.66 37.97 38.73
C ILE A 33 -49.34 38.67 37.40
N ASP A 34 -50.01 39.78 37.10
CA ASP A 34 -49.80 40.55 35.87
C ASP A 34 -48.42 41.26 35.87
N ALA A 35 -47.97 41.77 37.02
CA ALA A 35 -46.61 42.29 37.17
C ALA A 35 -45.55 41.20 36.90
N GLN A 36 -45.72 40.00 37.48
CA GLN A 36 -44.80 38.89 37.24
C GLN A 36 -44.86 38.37 35.80
N ASN A 37 -46.04 38.37 35.18
CA ASN A 37 -46.18 38.04 33.76
C ASN A 37 -45.38 38.99 32.88
N LYS A 38 -45.34 40.30 33.20
CA LYS A 38 -44.52 41.27 32.45
C LYS A 38 -43.03 40.97 32.57
N VAL A 39 -42.55 40.63 33.77
CA VAL A 39 -41.16 40.21 33.99
C VAL A 39 -40.83 38.94 33.19
N LEU A 40 -41.72 37.95 33.24
CA LEU A 40 -41.54 36.69 32.52
C LEU A 40 -41.53 36.92 31.00
N ILE A 41 -42.46 37.71 30.47
CA ILE A 41 -42.53 38.05 29.04
C ILE A 41 -41.25 38.76 28.61
N ALA A 42 -40.76 39.74 29.38
CA ALA A 42 -39.52 40.44 29.06
C ALA A 42 -38.31 39.48 29.00
N LEU A 43 -38.22 38.53 29.93
CA LEU A 43 -37.15 37.51 29.94
C LEU A 43 -37.27 36.52 28.78
N ILE A 44 -38.49 36.09 28.43
CA ILE A 44 -38.75 35.23 27.27
C ILE A 44 -38.38 35.95 25.96
N THR A 45 -38.78 37.21 25.82
CA THR A 45 -38.44 38.03 24.66
C THR A 45 -36.93 38.20 24.53
N ALA A 46 -36.23 38.51 25.62
CA ALA A 46 -34.78 38.62 25.62
C ALA A 46 -34.09 37.29 25.25
N GLN A 47 -34.63 36.15 25.68
CA GLN A 47 -34.12 34.82 25.31
C GLN A 47 -34.34 34.51 23.82
N ALA A 48 -35.48 34.92 23.27
CA ALA A 48 -35.81 34.74 21.86
C ALA A 48 -34.93 35.63 20.95
N GLU A 49 -34.75 36.90 21.31
CA GLU A 49 -33.84 37.84 20.63
C GLU A 49 -32.40 37.30 20.64
N ARG A 50 -31.93 36.82 21.80
CA ARG A 50 -30.64 36.15 21.94
C ARG A 50 -30.49 34.94 21.01
N ALA A 51 -31.51 34.10 20.91
CA ALA A 51 -31.47 32.92 20.03
C ALA A 51 -31.43 33.32 18.54
N ALA A 52 -32.14 34.38 18.16
CA ALA A 52 -32.11 34.95 16.83
C ALA A 52 -30.75 35.58 16.49
N ASP A 53 -30.13 36.28 17.44
CA ASP A 53 -28.78 36.85 17.31
C ASP A 53 -27.72 35.74 17.15
N LEU A 54 -27.82 34.68 17.97
CA LEU A 54 -26.96 33.48 17.86
C LEU A 54 -27.09 32.83 16.49
N LYS A 55 -28.32 32.64 16.00
CA LYS A 55 -28.58 32.06 14.68
C LYS A 55 -28.01 32.95 13.57
N THR A 56 -28.23 34.26 13.63
CA THR A 56 -27.68 35.22 12.67
C THR A 56 -26.16 35.23 12.69
N LEU A 57 -25.53 35.08 13.86
CA LEU A 57 -24.09 34.99 14.00
C LEU A 57 -23.56 33.64 13.47
N ALA A 58 -24.24 32.53 13.78
CA ALA A 58 -23.90 31.20 13.30
C ALA A 58 -24.02 31.10 11.77
N ASP A 59 -25.07 31.69 11.18
CA ASP A 59 -25.29 31.76 9.73
C ASP A 59 -24.21 32.62 9.02
N ARG A 60 -23.50 33.48 9.77
CA ARG A 60 -22.37 34.30 9.29
C ARG A 60 -21.01 33.67 9.56
N LEU A 61 -20.96 32.57 10.32
CA LEU A 61 -19.73 31.85 10.65
C LEU A 61 -19.65 30.59 9.77
N PRO A 62 -18.78 30.56 8.76
CA PRO A 62 -18.58 29.33 7.99
C PRO A 62 -17.87 28.30 8.89
N GLY A 63 -18.56 27.22 9.28
CA GLY A 63 -17.96 26.02 9.87
C GLY A 63 -18.17 25.77 11.37
N ALA A 64 -17.45 24.74 11.87
CA ALA A 64 -17.61 24.14 13.19
C ALA A 64 -17.25 25.07 14.36
N LEU A 65 -18.10 25.07 15.40
CA LEU A 65 -17.89 25.79 16.66
C LEU A 65 -16.91 25.02 17.56
N TYR A 66 -15.71 25.55 17.74
CA TYR A 66 -14.80 25.11 18.79
C TYR A 66 -15.27 25.66 20.14
N ARG A 67 -15.73 24.78 21.03
CA ARG A 67 -16.07 25.13 22.42
C ARG A 67 -15.11 24.48 23.41
N ALA A 68 -14.83 25.17 24.50
CA ALA A 68 -14.08 24.59 25.61
C ALA A 68 -14.91 23.51 26.32
N VAL A 69 -14.22 22.62 27.04
CA VAL A 69 -14.86 21.60 27.89
C VAL A 69 -15.72 22.29 28.96
N GLU A 70 -16.99 21.89 29.07
CA GLU A 70 -17.92 22.41 30.06
C GLU A 70 -18.07 21.46 31.27
N PRO A 71 -18.59 21.94 32.41
CA PRO A 71 -18.88 21.08 33.57
C PRO A 71 -19.75 19.87 33.23
N ASP A 72 -20.72 20.03 32.33
CA ASP A 72 -21.59 18.95 31.84
C ASP A 72 -20.81 17.85 31.11
N ASP A 73 -19.80 18.21 30.32
CA ASP A 73 -18.95 17.24 29.61
C ASP A 73 -18.13 16.40 30.60
N LEU A 74 -17.58 17.06 31.64
CA LEU A 74 -16.84 16.39 32.71
C LEU A 74 -17.73 15.45 33.53
N GLN A 75 -18.98 15.85 33.81
CA GLN A 75 -19.96 14.98 34.48
C GLN A 75 -20.29 13.74 33.65
N ARG A 76 -20.42 13.88 32.33
CA ARG A 76 -20.65 12.73 31.43
C ARG A 76 -19.46 11.78 31.42
N GLU A 77 -18.23 12.29 31.38
CA GLU A 77 -17.03 11.44 31.46
C GLU A 77 -16.90 10.74 32.81
N ALA A 78 -17.24 11.41 33.92
CA ALA A 78 -17.27 10.80 35.24
C ALA A 78 -18.30 9.65 35.34
N LEU A 79 -19.50 9.85 34.77
CA LEU A 79 -20.53 8.81 34.69
C LEU A 79 -20.06 7.61 33.84
N VAL A 80 -19.44 7.87 32.68
CA VAL A 80 -18.91 6.79 31.85
C VAL A 80 -17.86 5.98 32.60
N LEU A 81 -16.96 6.64 33.33
CA LEU A 81 -15.94 5.96 34.13
C LEU A 81 -16.54 5.16 35.28
N SER A 82 -17.58 5.65 35.96
CA SER A 82 -18.25 4.89 37.01
C SER A 82 -18.95 3.65 36.45
N LEU A 83 -19.62 3.79 35.30
CA LEU A 83 -20.27 2.68 34.61
C LEU A 83 -19.26 1.61 34.17
N LEU A 84 -18.10 2.01 33.66
CA LEU A 84 -17.05 1.07 33.30
C LEU A 84 -16.52 0.34 34.53
N ARG A 85 -16.18 1.06 35.60
CA ARG A 85 -15.61 0.48 36.83
C ARG A 85 -16.55 -0.55 37.47
N GLU A 86 -17.85 -0.25 37.51
CA GLU A 86 -18.88 -1.17 38.02
C GLU A 86 -18.88 -2.51 37.27
N ARG A 87 -18.57 -2.49 35.98
CA ARG A 87 -18.73 -3.63 35.06
C ARG A 87 -17.42 -4.27 34.62
N PHE A 88 -16.28 -3.66 34.93
CA PHE A 88 -15.00 -3.94 34.28
C PHE A 88 -14.61 -5.41 34.35
N ASP A 89 -14.58 -5.97 35.56
CA ASP A 89 -14.16 -7.36 35.79
C ASP A 89 -15.17 -8.35 35.22
N ASP A 90 -16.48 -8.10 35.41
CA ASP A 90 -17.56 -8.93 34.88
C ASP A 90 -17.56 -8.95 33.34
N TRP A 91 -17.38 -7.79 32.72
CA TRP A 91 -17.34 -7.66 31.26
C TRP A 91 -16.07 -8.26 30.66
N GLN A 92 -14.92 -8.18 31.33
CA GLN A 92 -13.73 -8.92 30.93
C GLN A 92 -13.94 -10.43 31.03
N ALA A 93 -14.53 -10.91 32.12
CA ALA A 93 -14.82 -12.33 32.32
C ALA A 93 -15.79 -12.89 31.26
N LYS A 94 -16.81 -12.10 30.89
CA LYS A 94 -17.78 -12.44 29.83
C LYS A 94 -17.26 -12.19 28.41
N GLY A 95 -16.10 -11.54 28.28
CA GLY A 95 -15.48 -11.19 27.00
C GLY A 95 -16.08 -9.99 26.27
N TYR A 96 -16.95 -9.23 26.91
CA TYR A 96 -17.56 -8.05 26.30
C TYR A 96 -16.54 -6.94 26.04
N ILE A 97 -15.47 -6.90 26.84
CA ILE A 97 -14.31 -6.03 26.64
C ILE A 97 -13.01 -6.83 26.77
N PRO A 98 -11.90 -6.37 26.16
CA PRO A 98 -10.65 -7.13 26.17
C PRO A 98 -10.03 -7.28 27.56
N SER A 99 -9.52 -8.47 27.85
CA SER A 99 -8.73 -8.77 29.07
C SER A 99 -7.28 -9.13 28.77
N ARG A 100 -6.98 -9.47 27.51
CA ARG A 100 -5.69 -10.00 27.07
C ARG A 100 -4.53 -9.00 27.25
N PRO A 101 -3.38 -9.42 27.80
CA PRO A 101 -2.15 -8.63 27.78
C PRO A 101 -1.56 -8.54 26.36
N ILE A 102 -0.87 -7.45 26.07
CA ILE A 102 -0.13 -7.29 24.81
C ILE A 102 1.17 -8.09 24.95
N THR A 103 1.38 -9.06 24.05
CA THR A 103 2.60 -9.86 24.04
C THR A 103 3.68 -9.09 23.26
N PRO A 104 4.87 -8.86 23.85
CA PRO A 104 5.98 -8.17 23.19
C PRO A 104 6.35 -8.74 21.80
N GLY A 105 6.79 -7.87 20.90
CA GLY A 105 7.04 -8.19 19.48
C GLY A 105 7.40 -6.96 18.66
N ASP A 106 7.68 -7.12 17.37
CA ASP A 106 8.17 -6.04 16.49
C ASP A 106 7.20 -4.86 16.40
N LYS A 107 5.90 -5.13 16.19
CA LYS A 107 4.86 -4.08 16.13
C LYS A 107 4.18 -3.86 17.47
N THR A 108 4.15 -4.88 18.33
CA THR A 108 3.44 -4.85 19.61
C THR A 108 4.25 -4.23 20.76
N ASP A 109 5.57 -4.07 20.61
CA ASP A 109 6.39 -3.32 21.56
C ASP A 109 6.12 -1.81 21.52
N GLU A 110 5.72 -1.27 20.37
CA GLU A 110 5.52 0.16 20.20
C GLU A 110 4.49 0.73 21.20
N PRO A 111 3.24 0.20 21.33
CA PRO A 111 2.29 0.59 22.38
C PRO A 111 2.83 0.53 23.81
N ILE A 112 3.62 -0.51 24.13
CA ILE A 112 4.16 -0.73 25.47
C ILE A 112 5.23 0.32 25.76
N ARG A 113 6.20 0.47 24.87
CA ARG A 113 7.38 1.31 25.04
C ARG A 113 7.05 2.79 25.06
N THR A 114 6.12 3.25 24.22
CA THR A 114 5.85 4.69 24.07
C THR A 114 4.73 5.21 24.98
N ARG A 115 3.80 4.34 25.40
CA ARG A 115 2.61 4.72 26.19
C ARG A 115 2.42 3.94 27.48
N GLY A 116 3.17 2.87 27.71
CA GLY A 116 2.96 1.96 28.83
C GLY A 116 1.70 1.10 28.68
N TRP A 117 1.15 0.97 27.47
CA TRP A 117 -0.06 0.20 27.24
C TRP A 117 0.28 -1.30 27.21
N THR A 118 0.04 -1.98 28.33
CA THR A 118 0.35 -3.41 28.51
C THR A 118 -0.81 -4.37 28.20
N HIS A 119 -2.01 -3.86 27.95
CA HIS A 119 -3.22 -4.67 27.70
C HIS A 119 -4.01 -4.08 26.53
N TRP A 120 -4.69 -4.92 25.76
CA TRP A 120 -5.40 -4.48 24.56
C TRP A 120 -6.54 -3.50 24.85
N HIS A 121 -7.19 -3.57 26.02
CA HIS A 121 -8.22 -2.60 26.39
C HIS A 121 -7.65 -1.19 26.67
N HIS A 122 -6.34 -1.04 26.92
CA HIS A 122 -5.70 0.28 27.10
C HIS A 122 -5.75 1.12 25.82
N LEU A 123 -5.87 0.48 24.66
CA LEU A 123 -5.99 1.16 23.36
C LEU A 123 -7.35 1.86 23.18
N PHE A 124 -8.24 1.80 24.16
CA PHE A 124 -9.58 2.39 24.10
C PHE A 124 -9.81 3.35 25.26
N THR A 125 -10.72 4.29 25.05
CA THR A 125 -11.23 5.17 26.10
C THR A 125 -12.32 4.46 26.91
N PRO A 126 -12.60 4.90 28.16
CA PRO A 126 -13.70 4.34 28.93
C PRO A 126 -15.04 4.36 28.18
N ARG A 127 -15.30 5.44 27.43
CA ARG A 127 -16.50 5.59 26.61
C ARG A 127 -16.63 4.52 25.53
N GLN A 128 -15.53 4.18 24.87
CA GLN A 128 -15.51 3.14 23.83
C GLN A 128 -15.68 1.75 24.43
N LEU A 129 -15.01 1.46 25.55
CA LEU A 129 -15.19 0.20 26.26
C LEU A 129 -16.64 0.02 26.72
N VAL A 130 -17.27 1.07 27.26
CA VAL A 130 -18.69 1.06 27.63
C VAL A 130 -19.59 0.84 26.42
N ALA A 131 -19.36 1.59 25.32
CA ALA A 131 -20.21 1.51 24.13
C ALA A 131 -20.12 0.13 23.45
N PHE A 132 -18.92 -0.36 23.16
CA PHE A 132 -18.73 -1.66 22.49
C PHE A 132 -19.01 -2.83 23.43
N GLY A 133 -18.70 -2.71 24.72
CA GLY A 133 -19.08 -3.72 25.71
C GLY A 133 -20.59 -3.83 25.88
N ALA A 134 -21.34 -2.71 25.82
CA ALA A 134 -22.80 -2.74 25.82
C ALA A 134 -23.36 -3.40 24.55
N LEU A 135 -22.78 -3.10 23.38
CA LEU A 135 -23.15 -3.76 22.12
C LEU A 135 -22.90 -5.27 22.17
N ASN A 136 -21.74 -5.70 22.67
CA ASN A 136 -21.42 -7.12 22.87
C ASN A 136 -22.39 -7.78 23.87
N SER A 137 -22.65 -7.12 25.00
CA SER A 137 -23.59 -7.61 26.01
C SER A 137 -25.01 -7.78 25.44
N PHE A 138 -25.47 -6.82 24.64
CA PHE A 138 -26.76 -6.89 23.97
C PHE A 138 -26.79 -8.03 22.94
N ALA A 139 -25.79 -8.07 22.04
CA ALA A 139 -25.70 -9.09 21.01
C ALA A 139 -25.76 -10.50 21.62
N ILE A 140 -25.03 -10.74 22.71
CA ILE A 140 -24.95 -12.02 23.38
C ILE A 140 -26.21 -12.40 24.18
N GLY A 141 -26.90 -11.40 24.72
CA GLY A 141 -28.12 -11.61 25.49
C GLY A 141 -29.35 -11.84 24.60
N GLU A 142 -29.43 -11.15 23.47
CA GLU A 142 -30.66 -11.07 22.66
C GLU A 142 -30.58 -11.83 21.33
N LEU A 143 -29.41 -11.95 20.72
CA LEU A 143 -29.28 -12.62 19.42
C LEU A 143 -29.08 -14.12 19.60
N THR A 144 -29.84 -14.90 18.83
CA THR A 144 -29.82 -16.37 18.90
C THR A 144 -29.22 -16.98 17.65
N GLN A 145 -29.26 -16.30 16.50
CA GLN A 145 -28.69 -16.83 15.27
C GLN A 145 -27.18 -16.61 15.22
N LYS A 146 -26.43 -17.68 14.94
CA LYS A 146 -24.97 -17.65 14.80
C LYS A 146 -24.50 -16.60 13.77
N ILE A 147 -25.24 -16.42 12.67
CA ILE A 147 -24.90 -15.45 11.62
C ILE A 147 -25.02 -14.01 12.11
N GLU A 148 -26.08 -13.70 12.89
CA GLU A 148 -26.30 -12.36 13.46
C GLU A 148 -25.21 -12.02 14.47
N LEU A 149 -24.88 -12.95 15.36
CA LEU A 149 -23.77 -12.80 16.31
C LEU A 149 -22.44 -12.57 15.60
N THR A 150 -22.16 -13.35 14.56
CA THR A 150 -20.94 -13.20 13.74
C THR A 150 -20.90 -11.83 13.06
N ALA A 151 -22.02 -11.38 12.48
CA ALA A 151 -22.14 -10.07 11.86
C ALA A 151 -21.90 -8.93 12.86
N CYS A 152 -22.44 -9.04 14.08
CA CYS A 152 -22.17 -8.08 15.16
C CYS A 152 -20.68 -7.99 15.52
N LEU A 153 -20.00 -9.14 15.66
CA LEU A 153 -18.56 -9.16 15.96
C LEU A 153 -17.74 -8.53 14.83
N LEU A 154 -18.06 -8.81 13.57
CA LEU A 154 -17.44 -8.20 12.39
C LEU A 154 -17.71 -6.67 12.33
N GLY A 155 -18.92 -6.23 12.67
CA GLY A 155 -19.25 -4.80 12.76
C GLY A 155 -18.49 -4.07 13.85
N ILE A 156 -18.32 -4.70 15.03
CA ILE A 156 -17.53 -4.15 16.13
C ILE A 156 -16.06 -4.06 15.73
N SER A 157 -15.50 -5.10 15.14
CA SER A 157 -14.10 -5.11 14.70
C SER A 157 -13.80 -4.06 13.63
N ARG A 158 -14.71 -3.87 12.66
CA ARG A 158 -14.63 -2.74 11.74
C ARG A 158 -14.67 -1.41 12.50
N SER A 159 -15.54 -1.28 13.52
CA SER A 159 -15.68 -0.05 14.32
C SER A 159 -14.44 0.28 15.17
N ILE A 160 -13.84 -0.70 15.84
CA ILE A 160 -12.65 -0.47 16.68
C ILE A 160 -11.42 -0.07 15.84
N ASN A 161 -11.34 -0.49 14.57
CA ASN A 161 -10.30 -0.02 13.65
C ASN A 161 -10.38 1.50 13.43
N TRP A 162 -11.56 2.10 13.48
CA TRP A 162 -11.77 3.55 13.28
C TRP A 162 -11.86 4.37 14.57
N THR A 163 -11.75 3.72 15.74
CA THR A 163 -12.02 4.35 17.03
C THR A 163 -11.05 3.92 18.13
N SER A 164 -9.84 3.49 17.83
CA SER A 164 -8.85 3.24 18.88
C SER A 164 -8.07 4.52 19.22
N ARG A 165 -7.28 4.50 20.28
CA ARG A 165 -6.29 5.55 20.60
C ARG A 165 -5.13 5.61 19.60
N LEU A 166 -5.08 4.68 18.65
CA LEU A 166 -4.10 4.64 17.55
C LEU A 166 -4.63 5.35 16.28
N THR A 167 -5.91 5.73 16.27
CA THR A 167 -6.54 6.41 15.14
C THR A 167 -6.07 7.87 15.03
N GLY A 168 -5.45 8.22 13.89
CA GLY A 168 -5.08 9.59 13.54
C GLY A 168 -6.20 10.41 12.88
N TRP A 169 -5.97 11.71 12.73
CA TRP A 169 -6.78 12.62 11.91
C TRP A 169 -6.18 12.72 10.51
N ASP A 170 -7.01 12.61 9.46
CA ASP A 170 -6.62 12.90 8.09
C ASP A 170 -6.87 14.39 7.82
N PRO A 171 -5.82 15.22 7.63
CA PRO A 171 -5.97 16.66 7.42
C PRO A 171 -6.16 17.03 5.94
N SER A 172 -6.25 16.07 5.03
CA SER A 172 -6.42 16.39 3.61
C SER A 172 -7.76 17.07 3.37
N ALA A 173 -7.79 18.12 2.54
CA ALA A 173 -8.99 18.91 2.32
C ALA A 173 -10.19 18.08 1.81
N ALA A 174 -9.92 16.94 1.15
CA ALA A 174 -10.94 16.01 0.67
C ALA A 174 -11.41 15.00 1.74
N ASN A 175 -10.63 14.78 2.80
CA ASN A 175 -10.88 13.76 3.81
C ASN A 175 -10.60 14.27 5.23
N GLU A 176 -11.12 15.44 5.61
CA GLU A 176 -11.12 15.95 6.99
C GLU A 176 -11.91 15.04 7.95
N LYS A 177 -11.38 13.84 8.24
CA LYS A 177 -12.05 12.78 9.01
C LYS A 177 -11.03 11.91 9.76
N SER A 178 -11.52 11.06 10.67
CA SER A 178 -10.65 10.09 11.33
C SER A 178 -10.19 9.00 10.37
N ASN A 179 -8.91 8.64 10.47
CA ASN A 179 -8.30 7.56 9.68
C ASN A 179 -8.37 6.21 10.43
N ALA A 180 -7.91 5.11 9.83
CA ALA A 180 -7.92 3.78 10.47
C ALA A 180 -6.79 3.64 11.51
N THR A 181 -6.80 2.54 12.28
CA THR A 181 -5.72 2.17 13.21
C THR A 181 -4.50 1.67 12.43
N PHE A 182 -4.72 0.84 11.41
CA PHE A 182 -3.67 0.19 10.62
C PHE A 182 -3.33 0.93 9.31
N GLN A 183 -3.13 2.25 9.37
CA GLN A 183 -2.92 3.10 8.17
C GLN A 183 -1.75 2.64 7.30
N ASN A 184 -0.69 2.15 7.94
CA ASN A 184 0.52 1.62 7.34
C ASN A 184 0.84 0.23 7.92
N GLN A 185 -0.20 -0.56 8.26
CA GLN A 185 -0.04 -1.91 8.82
C GLN A 185 0.83 -1.95 10.09
N ALA A 186 0.71 -0.94 10.95
CA ALA A 186 1.40 -0.84 12.24
C ALA A 186 0.50 -0.28 13.34
N LEU A 187 0.94 -0.41 14.60
CA LEU A 187 0.24 0.09 15.79
C LEU A 187 0.80 1.46 16.23
N ASN A 188 0.61 2.49 15.40
CA ASN A 188 1.19 3.81 15.63
C ASN A 188 0.55 4.50 16.84
N THR A 189 1.34 4.82 17.86
CA THR A 189 0.81 5.51 19.04
C THR A 189 0.65 7.01 18.81
N MET A 190 -0.56 7.52 19.02
CA MET A 190 -0.90 8.92 18.75
C MET A 190 -0.94 9.75 20.03
N THR A 191 -0.45 11.00 19.98
CA THR A 191 -0.58 11.96 21.09
C THR A 191 -1.97 12.58 21.13
N VAL A 192 -2.55 12.80 19.94
CA VAL A 192 -3.93 13.22 19.74
C VAL A 192 -4.55 12.19 18.82
N TYR A 193 -5.63 11.56 19.26
CA TYR A 193 -6.33 10.53 18.50
C TYR A 193 -7.75 10.97 18.19
N ALA A 194 -8.21 10.62 16.98
CA ALA A 194 -9.57 10.89 16.54
C ALA A 194 -10.47 9.72 16.91
N VAL A 195 -11.74 10.02 17.20
CA VAL A 195 -12.77 9.02 17.50
C VAL A 195 -14.03 9.34 16.74
N ARG A 196 -14.78 8.33 16.32
CA ARG A 196 -16.07 8.50 15.65
C ARG A 196 -17.21 8.40 16.64
N ALA A 197 -18.23 9.23 16.44
CA ALA A 197 -19.51 9.04 17.12
C ALA A 197 -20.20 7.78 16.58
N LEU A 198 -21.05 7.15 17.40
CA LEU A 198 -21.73 5.91 17.02
C LEU A 198 -22.53 6.01 15.69
N PRO A 199 -23.26 7.11 15.40
CA PRO A 199 -23.93 7.25 14.11
C PRO A 199 -22.98 7.24 12.91
N SER A 200 -21.77 7.78 13.07
CA SER A 200 -20.72 7.80 12.04
C SER A 200 -20.08 6.44 11.79
N LEU A 201 -20.45 5.43 12.57
CA LEU A 201 -20.00 4.06 12.40
C LEU A 201 -21.04 3.19 11.71
N ASN A 202 -22.27 3.67 11.43
CA ASN A 202 -23.40 2.85 10.97
C ASN A 202 -23.08 1.91 9.79
N SER A 203 -22.20 2.32 8.90
CA SER A 203 -21.75 1.56 7.73
C SER A 203 -20.91 0.33 8.09
N SER A 204 -20.42 0.23 9.32
CA SER A 204 -19.71 -0.93 9.84
C SER A 204 -20.60 -2.17 9.91
N TRP A 205 -21.92 -1.97 10.00
CA TRP A 205 -22.92 -3.04 10.07
C TRP A 205 -23.57 -3.38 8.72
N TYR A 206 -23.23 -2.65 7.65
CA TYR A 206 -23.64 -3.00 6.29
C TYR A 206 -22.65 -3.99 5.68
N LEU A 207 -22.68 -5.22 6.17
CA LEU A 207 -21.93 -6.33 5.58
C LEU A 207 -22.63 -6.72 4.27
N ALA A 208 -22.03 -6.38 3.14
CA ALA A 208 -22.52 -6.80 1.83
C ALA A 208 -22.37 -8.32 1.70
N GLN A 209 -23.38 -9.08 2.08
CA GLN A 209 -23.45 -10.51 1.78
C GLN A 209 -23.91 -10.65 0.33
N ARG A 210 -22.96 -10.96 -0.54
CA ARG A 210 -23.29 -11.54 -1.84
C ARG A 210 -23.28 -13.04 -1.66
N ASP A 211 -24.45 -13.62 -1.49
CA ASP A 211 -24.58 -15.06 -1.38
C ASP A 211 -24.35 -15.67 -2.76
N TYR A 212 -23.31 -16.49 -2.86
CA TYR A 212 -23.05 -17.29 -4.05
C TYR A 212 -23.39 -18.74 -3.74
N LEU A 213 -24.22 -19.34 -4.60
CA LEU A 213 -24.55 -20.75 -4.49
C LEU A 213 -23.31 -21.59 -4.80
N CYS A 214 -22.62 -22.03 -3.76
CA CYS A 214 -21.66 -23.13 -3.88
C CYS A 214 -22.44 -24.45 -3.77
N ILE A 215 -22.40 -25.27 -4.80
CA ILE A 215 -23.12 -26.55 -4.88
C ILE A 215 -22.24 -27.64 -4.26
N GLY A 216 -22.81 -28.54 -3.44
CA GLY A 216 -22.11 -29.69 -2.86
C GLY A 216 -21.78 -29.58 -1.37
N SER A 217 -21.05 -30.57 -0.86
CA SER A 217 -20.58 -30.62 0.53
C SER A 217 -19.50 -29.56 0.77
N LYS A 218 -19.56 -28.89 1.92
CA LYS A 218 -18.65 -27.81 2.29
C LYS A 218 -18.13 -28.06 3.69
N SER A 219 -16.85 -27.78 3.89
CA SER A 219 -16.24 -27.80 5.21
C SER A 219 -15.34 -26.58 5.37
N VAL A 220 -15.28 -26.07 6.59
CA VAL A 220 -14.35 -25.01 6.99
C VAL A 220 -13.70 -25.49 8.28
N GLN A 221 -12.38 -25.54 8.28
CA GLN A 221 -11.60 -26.03 9.40
C GLN A 221 -10.42 -25.09 9.64
N LEU A 222 -10.00 -24.98 10.90
CA LEU A 222 -8.75 -24.34 11.24
C LEU A 222 -7.66 -25.40 11.23
N GLY A 223 -6.50 -25.08 10.68
CA GLY A 223 -5.39 -26.03 10.58
C GLY A 223 -4.07 -25.32 10.34
N ASP A 224 -2.99 -26.05 10.61
CA ASP A 224 -1.65 -25.66 10.24
C ASP A 224 -1.30 -26.35 8.92
N ALA A 225 -0.92 -25.57 7.90
CA ALA A 225 -0.60 -26.06 6.56
C ALA A 225 0.45 -27.18 6.53
N ARG A 226 1.32 -27.23 7.55
CA ARG A 226 2.35 -28.27 7.74
C ARG A 226 1.79 -29.63 8.17
N SER A 227 0.51 -29.70 8.56
CA SER A 227 -0.11 -30.87 9.19
C SER A 227 -1.45 -31.27 8.57
N ILE A 228 -1.88 -30.61 7.50
CA ILE A 228 -3.10 -30.94 6.75
C ILE A 228 -2.96 -32.35 6.15
N SER A 229 -4.05 -33.12 6.15
CA SER A 229 -4.07 -34.51 5.68
C SER A 229 -5.06 -34.78 4.54
N GLU A 230 -5.89 -33.78 4.22
CA GLU A 230 -6.92 -33.82 3.21
C GLU A 230 -6.30 -33.78 1.81
N LEU A 231 -6.67 -34.72 0.96
CA LEU A 231 -6.29 -34.71 -0.46
C LEU A 231 -7.14 -33.69 -1.22
N CYS A 232 -6.49 -32.69 -1.83
CA CYS A 232 -7.14 -31.66 -2.63
C CYS A 232 -6.53 -31.61 -4.03
N ASP A 233 -7.38 -31.41 -5.05
CA ASP A 233 -6.92 -31.18 -6.43
C ASP A 233 -6.24 -29.82 -6.59
N VAL A 234 -6.70 -28.83 -5.82
CA VAL A 234 -6.24 -27.43 -5.88
C VAL A 234 -6.00 -26.89 -4.48
N TRP A 235 -4.81 -26.32 -4.28
CA TRP A 235 -4.49 -25.49 -3.11
C TRP A 235 -4.40 -24.03 -3.53
N LEU A 236 -4.99 -23.11 -2.75
CA LEU A 236 -4.92 -21.67 -2.99
C LEU A 236 -4.30 -21.02 -1.75
N THR A 237 -3.19 -20.29 -1.92
CA THR A 237 -2.42 -19.76 -0.80
C THR A 237 -1.98 -18.32 -1.03
N ASP A 238 -2.10 -17.51 0.02
CA ASP A 238 -1.53 -16.16 0.15
C ASP A 238 -0.54 -16.18 1.33
N PRO A 239 0.72 -16.63 1.11
CA PRO A 239 1.68 -16.82 2.18
C PRO A 239 2.24 -15.48 2.70
N PRO A 240 2.83 -15.46 3.91
CA PRO A 240 3.55 -14.28 4.38
C PRO A 240 4.80 -14.02 3.51
N TYR A 241 5.00 -12.77 3.11
CA TYR A 241 6.17 -12.36 2.33
C TYR A 241 7.23 -11.76 3.24
N ALA A 242 8.23 -12.56 3.62
CA ALA A 242 9.37 -12.14 4.43
C ALA A 242 8.95 -11.31 5.68
N ASP A 243 9.52 -10.12 5.86
CA ASP A 243 9.27 -9.16 6.95
C ASP A 243 8.27 -8.05 6.56
N ALA A 244 7.50 -8.21 5.47
CA ALA A 244 6.62 -7.16 4.97
C ALA A 244 5.52 -6.77 5.97
N ILE A 245 4.82 -7.76 6.56
CA ILE A 245 3.68 -7.52 7.46
C ILE A 245 3.66 -8.53 8.62
N ASN A 246 3.62 -8.02 9.85
CA ASN A 246 3.56 -8.84 11.07
C ASN A 246 2.11 -9.25 11.43
N TYR A 247 1.42 -10.00 10.55
CA TYR A 247 0.02 -10.40 10.76
C TYR A 247 -0.24 -11.10 12.11
N HIS A 248 0.72 -11.90 12.57
CA HIS A 248 0.64 -12.65 13.82
C HIS A 248 0.64 -11.76 15.08
N GLU A 249 1.09 -10.51 14.97
CA GLU A 249 1.01 -9.52 16.05
C GLU A 249 -0.21 -8.62 15.88
N LEU A 250 -0.44 -8.13 14.66
CA LEU A 250 -1.50 -7.17 14.38
C LEU A 250 -2.90 -7.78 14.54
N SER A 251 -3.08 -9.06 14.21
CA SER A 251 -4.37 -9.75 14.37
C SER A 251 -4.82 -9.86 15.82
N GLU A 252 -3.89 -9.80 16.79
CA GLU A 252 -4.19 -9.88 18.22
C GLU A 252 -5.04 -8.71 18.71
N PHE A 253 -4.97 -7.55 18.02
CA PHE A 253 -5.86 -6.41 18.27
C PHE A 253 -7.33 -6.79 18.13
N PHE A 254 -7.67 -7.58 17.12
CA PHE A 254 -9.03 -8.07 16.90
C PHE A 254 -9.34 -9.29 17.76
N LEU A 255 -8.38 -10.22 17.86
CA LEU A 255 -8.52 -11.43 18.67
C LEU A 255 -8.86 -11.11 20.13
N ALA A 256 -8.30 -10.04 20.69
CA ALA A 256 -8.57 -9.62 22.07
C ALA A 256 -10.04 -9.26 22.33
N TRP A 257 -10.82 -8.94 21.30
CA TRP A 257 -12.27 -8.75 21.36
C TRP A 257 -13.07 -10.01 21.05
N TYR A 258 -12.45 -11.02 20.42
CA TYR A 258 -13.13 -12.22 19.95
C TYR A 258 -12.87 -13.46 20.77
N GLU A 259 -11.76 -13.52 21.53
CA GLU A 259 -11.23 -14.76 22.12
C GLU A 259 -12.24 -15.53 22.98
N ARG A 260 -13.17 -14.84 23.63
CA ARG A 260 -14.25 -15.47 24.42
C ARG A 260 -15.48 -15.84 23.58
N HIS A 261 -15.66 -15.21 22.43
CA HIS A 261 -16.80 -15.40 21.54
C HIS A 261 -16.56 -16.49 20.50
N LEU A 262 -15.31 -16.66 20.04
CA LEU A 262 -14.96 -17.68 19.05
C LEU A 262 -15.36 -19.09 19.52
N PRO A 263 -14.99 -19.59 20.73
CA PRO A 263 -15.40 -20.92 21.18
C PRO A 263 -16.91 -21.05 21.40
N ARG A 264 -17.62 -19.94 21.65
CA ARG A 264 -19.08 -19.95 21.78
C ARG A 264 -19.77 -20.14 20.44
N LEU A 265 -19.27 -19.52 19.39
CA LEU A 265 -19.85 -19.58 18.04
C LEU A 265 -19.32 -20.78 17.25
N PHE A 266 -18.07 -21.15 17.47
CA PHE A 266 -17.32 -22.19 16.79
C PHE A 266 -16.56 -23.02 17.84
N PRO A 267 -17.23 -23.98 18.51
CA PRO A 267 -16.64 -24.75 19.62
C PRO A 267 -15.34 -25.47 19.29
N ASP A 268 -15.18 -25.89 18.03
CA ASP A 268 -13.99 -26.61 17.56
C ASP A 268 -12.84 -25.68 17.15
N TRP A 269 -13.03 -24.36 17.24
CA TRP A 269 -12.02 -23.38 16.85
C TRP A 269 -11.17 -22.95 18.05
N TYR A 270 -9.87 -22.78 17.82
CA TYR A 270 -8.98 -22.18 18.81
C TYR A 270 -9.20 -20.66 18.91
N ALA A 271 -8.87 -20.08 20.06
CA ALA A 271 -8.96 -18.65 20.34
C ALA A 271 -7.62 -18.03 20.81
N ASP A 272 -6.52 -18.76 20.67
CA ASP A 272 -5.16 -18.24 20.87
C ASP A 272 -4.61 -17.62 19.57
N SER A 273 -3.53 -16.84 19.67
CA SER A 273 -3.03 -16.06 18.53
C SER A 273 -2.29 -16.88 17.48
N LYS A 274 -1.94 -18.13 17.79
CA LYS A 274 -1.05 -18.99 16.99
C LYS A 274 0.23 -18.30 16.53
N ARG A 275 0.68 -17.26 17.24
CA ARG A 275 1.93 -16.54 16.97
C ARG A 275 3.14 -17.47 16.87
N ALA A 276 3.16 -18.53 17.67
CA ALA A 276 4.23 -19.54 17.66
C ALA A 276 4.25 -20.41 16.39
N LEU A 277 3.11 -20.55 15.70
CA LEU A 277 2.99 -21.30 14.46
C LEU A 277 3.19 -20.44 13.21
N ALA A 278 3.20 -19.11 13.36
CA ALA A 278 3.34 -18.19 12.23
C ALA A 278 4.69 -18.37 11.55
N ILE A 279 4.65 -18.65 10.24
CA ILE A 279 5.82 -18.56 9.37
C ILE A 279 6.17 -17.06 9.24
N ARG A 280 7.36 -16.66 9.69
CA ARG A 280 7.71 -15.24 9.86
C ARG A 280 9.19 -14.98 9.67
N GLY A 281 9.52 -13.73 9.34
CA GLY A 281 10.89 -13.25 9.17
C GLY A 281 11.43 -13.53 7.76
N SER A 282 12.72 -13.28 7.56
CA SER A 282 13.42 -13.42 6.28
C SER A 282 14.59 -14.43 6.33
N GLY A 283 14.68 -15.19 7.43
CA GLY A 283 15.80 -16.08 7.72
C GLY A 283 15.53 -17.55 7.41
N LYS A 284 16.37 -18.41 7.98
CA LYS A 284 16.29 -19.87 7.83
C LYS A 284 14.92 -20.43 8.26
N ASP A 285 14.42 -20.06 9.44
CA ASP A 285 13.15 -20.55 9.97
C ASP A 285 11.95 -20.23 9.06
N PHE A 286 11.98 -19.08 8.39
CA PHE A 286 10.97 -18.70 7.40
C PHE A 286 10.98 -19.68 6.21
N ARG A 287 12.17 -19.92 5.65
CA ARG A 287 12.34 -20.81 4.50
C ARG A 287 11.98 -22.25 4.84
N GLU A 288 12.42 -22.77 5.98
CA GLU A 288 12.07 -24.11 6.45
C GLU A 288 10.55 -24.25 6.67
N GLY A 289 9.92 -23.28 7.35
CA GLY A 289 8.48 -23.31 7.57
C GLY A 289 7.66 -23.27 6.27
N MET A 290 8.11 -22.50 5.27
CA MET A 290 7.50 -22.49 3.94
C MET A 290 7.71 -23.82 3.22
N VAL A 291 8.93 -24.38 3.22
CA VAL A 291 9.20 -25.69 2.61
C VAL A 291 8.32 -26.76 3.23
N ASP A 292 8.21 -26.83 4.55
CA ASP A 292 7.36 -27.80 5.24
C ASP A 292 5.90 -27.67 4.83
N ALA A 293 5.38 -26.44 4.77
CA ALA A 293 4.00 -26.19 4.36
C ALA A 293 3.76 -26.62 2.91
N TYR A 294 4.53 -26.11 1.96
CA TYR A 294 4.34 -26.41 0.53
C TYR A 294 4.61 -27.88 0.20
N SER A 295 5.58 -28.52 0.86
CA SER A 295 5.85 -29.96 0.74
C SER A 295 4.64 -30.76 1.23
N ASN A 296 4.08 -30.41 2.38
CA ASN A 296 2.90 -31.10 2.91
C ASN A 296 1.70 -30.96 1.96
N LEU A 297 1.46 -29.76 1.43
CA LEU A 297 0.42 -29.54 0.41
C LEU A 297 0.70 -30.35 -0.86
N ALA A 298 1.97 -30.49 -1.28
CA ALA A 298 2.34 -31.24 -2.46
C ALA A 298 2.13 -32.75 -2.27
N VAL A 299 2.44 -33.30 -1.09
CA VAL A 299 2.14 -34.68 -0.72
C VAL A 299 0.64 -34.94 -0.77
N HIS A 300 -0.18 -33.96 -0.35
CA HIS A 300 -1.63 -34.07 -0.32
C HIS A 300 -2.32 -33.51 -1.56
N MET A 301 -1.69 -33.66 -2.72
CA MET A 301 -2.18 -33.22 -4.02
C MET A 301 -1.90 -34.30 -5.06
N PRO A 302 -2.81 -34.59 -6.01
CA PRO A 302 -2.52 -35.52 -7.11
C PRO A 302 -1.48 -34.93 -8.07
N ASP A 303 -0.87 -35.77 -8.91
CA ASP A 303 0.21 -35.33 -9.83
C ASP A 303 -0.27 -34.33 -10.88
N ASN A 304 -1.55 -34.41 -11.27
CA ASN A 304 -2.22 -33.45 -12.15
C ASN A 304 -2.87 -32.27 -11.40
N GLY A 305 -2.75 -32.22 -10.07
CA GLY A 305 -3.22 -31.11 -9.24
C GLY A 305 -2.38 -29.85 -9.39
N MET A 306 -2.76 -28.80 -8.69
CA MET A 306 -2.01 -27.55 -8.67
C MET A 306 -2.07 -26.83 -7.33
N GLN A 307 -1.03 -26.06 -7.03
CA GLN A 307 -1.06 -25.04 -5.99
C GLN A 307 -0.98 -23.67 -6.65
N ILE A 308 -1.84 -22.74 -6.26
CA ILE A 308 -1.83 -21.36 -6.75
C ILE A 308 -1.35 -20.49 -5.61
N VAL A 309 -0.18 -19.90 -5.80
CA VAL A 309 0.43 -18.99 -4.84
C VAL A 309 0.33 -17.56 -5.34
N MET A 310 -0.22 -16.69 -4.51
CA MET A 310 -0.11 -15.25 -4.68
C MET A 310 1.28 -14.80 -4.22
N PHE A 311 1.96 -13.94 -4.97
CA PHE A 311 3.26 -13.41 -4.57
C PHE A 311 3.60 -12.08 -5.26
N THR A 312 4.15 -11.13 -4.50
CA THR A 312 4.66 -9.85 -5.02
C THR A 312 5.82 -9.35 -4.16
N HIS A 313 6.99 -9.15 -4.77
CA HIS A 313 8.12 -8.51 -4.10
C HIS A 313 9.05 -7.83 -5.12
N GLN A 314 9.73 -6.75 -4.73
CA GLN A 314 10.69 -6.05 -5.61
C GLN A 314 12.08 -6.68 -5.57
N ASP A 315 12.54 -7.16 -4.41
CA ASP A 315 13.87 -7.74 -4.18
C ASP A 315 14.06 -9.10 -4.88
N ALA A 316 15.09 -9.22 -5.72
CA ALA A 316 15.43 -10.42 -6.49
C ALA A 316 15.84 -11.60 -5.58
N GLY A 317 16.49 -11.34 -4.46
CA GLY A 317 16.82 -12.36 -3.48
C GLY A 317 15.58 -12.98 -2.85
N VAL A 318 14.50 -12.23 -2.60
CA VAL A 318 13.23 -12.81 -2.10
C VAL A 318 12.59 -13.72 -3.15
N TRP A 319 12.67 -13.38 -4.43
CA TRP A 319 12.29 -14.29 -5.52
C TRP A 319 13.18 -15.54 -5.57
N ALA A 320 14.48 -15.40 -5.33
CA ALA A 320 15.41 -16.53 -5.26
C ALA A 320 15.09 -17.49 -4.10
N ASP A 321 14.80 -16.94 -2.91
CA ASP A 321 14.37 -17.74 -1.76
C ASP A 321 13.05 -18.47 -2.05
N LEU A 322 12.09 -17.82 -2.70
CA LEU A 322 10.86 -18.47 -3.11
C LEU A 322 11.12 -19.60 -4.12
N ALA A 323 11.98 -19.37 -5.12
CA ALA A 323 12.35 -20.40 -6.09
C ALA A 323 12.94 -21.64 -5.38
N LEU A 324 13.85 -21.42 -4.42
CA LEU A 324 14.44 -22.48 -3.60
C LEU A 324 13.40 -23.20 -2.74
N ILE A 325 12.49 -22.48 -2.10
CA ILE A 325 11.39 -23.05 -1.29
C ILE A 325 10.53 -23.98 -2.15
N LEU A 326 10.07 -23.48 -3.30
CA LEU A 326 9.18 -24.24 -4.19
C LEU A 326 9.90 -25.47 -4.75
N TRP A 327 11.16 -25.31 -5.13
CA TRP A 327 11.96 -26.41 -5.65
C TRP A 327 12.20 -27.49 -4.59
N ALA A 328 12.58 -27.11 -3.38
CA ALA A 328 12.75 -28.04 -2.26
C ALA A 328 11.43 -28.73 -1.85
N ALA A 329 10.30 -28.06 -2.04
CA ALA A 329 8.97 -28.63 -1.84
C ALA A 329 8.55 -29.62 -2.95
N GLY A 330 9.40 -29.87 -3.95
CA GLY A 330 9.09 -30.74 -5.09
C GLY A 330 8.08 -30.13 -6.05
N LEU A 331 8.03 -28.79 -6.12
CA LEU A 331 7.13 -28.04 -6.98
C LEU A 331 7.91 -27.32 -8.07
N ARG A 332 7.22 -27.09 -9.20
CA ARG A 332 7.68 -26.27 -10.31
C ARG A 332 6.63 -25.28 -10.73
N VAL A 333 7.07 -24.10 -11.17
CA VAL A 333 6.20 -23.09 -11.75
C VAL A 333 5.89 -23.49 -13.19
N THR A 334 4.60 -23.52 -13.54
CA THR A 334 4.13 -23.88 -14.88
C THR A 334 3.44 -22.74 -15.62
N ALA A 335 2.86 -21.81 -14.87
CA ALA A 335 2.34 -20.55 -15.39
C ALA A 335 2.48 -19.47 -14.31
N ALA A 336 2.54 -18.22 -14.74
CA ALA A 336 2.51 -17.07 -13.88
C ALA A 336 1.68 -15.97 -14.53
N TRP A 337 0.77 -15.40 -13.77
CA TRP A 337 -0.18 -14.39 -14.25
C TRP A 337 -0.01 -13.13 -13.43
N THR A 338 0.38 -12.04 -14.08
CA THR A 338 0.39 -10.73 -13.45
C THR A 338 -1.02 -10.16 -13.51
N ILE A 339 -1.58 -9.85 -12.34
CA ILE A 339 -2.90 -9.24 -12.18
C ILE A 339 -2.71 -7.85 -11.61
N ALA A 340 -3.26 -6.83 -12.27
CA ALA A 340 -3.39 -5.50 -11.69
C ALA A 340 -4.35 -5.57 -10.49
N THR A 341 -3.83 -5.56 -9.27
CA THR A 341 -4.61 -5.91 -8.07
C THR A 341 -5.15 -4.72 -7.29
N GLU A 342 -4.97 -3.47 -7.72
CA GLU A 342 -5.46 -2.32 -6.94
C GLU A 342 -6.10 -1.21 -7.75
N THR A 343 -7.21 -0.70 -7.21
CA THR A 343 -7.94 0.49 -7.65
C THR A 343 -7.12 1.75 -7.35
N GLU A 344 -7.13 2.72 -8.26
CA GLU A 344 -6.61 4.07 -8.06
C GLU A 344 -7.15 4.68 -6.75
N SER A 345 -6.32 4.73 -5.71
CA SER A 345 -6.63 5.50 -4.51
C SER A 345 -5.54 6.52 -4.27
N ALA A 346 -5.94 7.78 -4.10
CA ALA A 346 -5.05 8.93 -3.91
C ALA A 346 -4.14 8.83 -2.67
N LEU A 347 -4.35 7.85 -1.79
CA LEU A 347 -3.50 7.56 -0.62
C LEU A 347 -2.28 6.69 -0.95
N LYS A 348 -2.19 6.12 -2.16
CA LYS A 348 -1.06 5.32 -2.65
C LYS A 348 -0.22 6.05 -3.71
N GLU A 349 -0.03 7.34 -3.47
CA GLU A 349 0.98 8.15 -4.16
C GLU A 349 2.38 7.71 -3.66
N GLY A 350 2.90 6.58 -4.15
CA GLY A 350 4.20 6.01 -3.78
C GLY A 350 4.64 4.80 -4.62
N ASN A 351 5.85 4.29 -4.37
CA ASN A 351 6.52 3.21 -5.12
C ASN A 351 5.94 1.80 -4.86
N TYR A 352 4.61 1.67 -4.79
CA TYR A 352 3.99 0.37 -4.56
C TYR A 352 3.82 -0.35 -5.89
N VAL A 353 4.29 -1.60 -5.94
CA VAL A 353 4.07 -2.51 -7.06
C VAL A 353 2.55 -2.67 -7.25
N GLN A 354 2.05 -2.29 -8.42
CA GLN A 354 0.61 -2.30 -8.74
C GLN A 354 0.10 -3.69 -9.16
N GLY A 355 1.02 -4.56 -9.61
CA GLY A 355 0.73 -5.93 -10.02
C GLY A 355 0.99 -6.97 -8.93
N THR A 356 0.15 -8.00 -8.88
CA THR A 356 0.39 -9.22 -8.11
C THR A 356 0.60 -10.39 -9.05
N VAL A 357 1.55 -11.27 -8.75
CA VAL A 357 1.78 -12.48 -9.54
C VAL A 357 1.06 -13.65 -8.92
N LEU A 358 0.17 -14.29 -9.67
CA LEU A 358 -0.40 -15.60 -9.34
C LEU A 358 0.40 -16.68 -10.07
N MET A 359 1.15 -17.49 -9.32
CA MET A 359 1.92 -18.60 -9.89
C MET A 359 1.16 -19.93 -9.75
N VAL A 360 1.09 -20.66 -10.85
CA VAL A 360 0.52 -22.00 -10.91
C VAL A 360 1.66 -23.02 -10.76
N LEU A 361 1.66 -23.67 -9.61
CA LEU A 361 2.64 -24.66 -9.21
C LEU A 361 2.12 -26.07 -9.47
N ARG A 362 2.95 -26.94 -10.02
CA ARG A 362 2.68 -28.37 -10.17
C ARG A 362 3.81 -29.17 -9.59
N LYS A 363 3.59 -30.45 -9.31
CA LYS A 363 4.69 -31.34 -8.92
C LYS A 363 5.78 -31.34 -9.98
N GLN A 364 7.02 -31.27 -9.51
CA GLN A 364 8.19 -31.50 -10.33
C GLN A 364 8.33 -33.02 -10.49
N THR A 365 8.15 -33.52 -11.71
CA THR A 365 8.19 -34.95 -12.04
C THR A 365 9.25 -35.29 -13.09
N SER A 366 10.04 -34.30 -13.50
CA SER A 366 11.10 -34.49 -14.50
C SER A 366 12.35 -35.04 -13.82
N ASP A 367 13.05 -35.96 -14.48
CA ASP A 367 14.37 -36.45 -14.07
C ASP A 367 15.54 -35.68 -14.70
N ALA A 368 15.24 -34.62 -15.46
CA ALA A 368 16.27 -33.82 -16.13
C ALA A 368 17.12 -33.04 -15.11
N VAL A 369 18.42 -33.00 -15.37
CA VAL A 369 19.42 -32.21 -14.65
C VAL A 369 20.05 -31.25 -15.65
N ALA A 370 20.36 -30.03 -15.23
CA ALA A 370 20.97 -29.01 -16.07
C ALA A 370 22.16 -28.34 -15.36
N PHE A 371 23.01 -27.70 -16.16
CA PHE A 371 24.10 -26.84 -15.65
C PHE A 371 23.71 -25.37 -15.71
N LEU A 372 24.36 -24.53 -14.90
CA LEU A 372 24.04 -23.10 -14.86
C LEU A 372 24.25 -22.39 -16.21
N ASP A 373 25.28 -22.77 -16.96
CA ASP A 373 25.58 -22.22 -18.29
C ASP A 373 24.54 -22.61 -19.34
N GLU A 374 23.83 -23.73 -19.15
CA GLU A 374 22.70 -24.14 -19.99
C GLU A 374 21.39 -23.43 -19.61
N ILE A 375 21.23 -23.07 -18.33
CA ILE A 375 20.01 -22.44 -17.80
C ILE A 375 19.94 -20.97 -18.17
N VAL A 376 21.05 -20.23 -18.07
CA VAL A 376 21.07 -18.78 -18.33
C VAL A 376 20.49 -18.43 -19.71
N PRO A 377 20.91 -19.05 -20.82
CA PRO A 377 20.32 -18.77 -22.13
C PRO A 377 18.83 -19.15 -22.21
N GLN A 378 18.40 -20.20 -21.51
CA GLN A 378 16.99 -20.61 -21.50
C GLN A 378 16.11 -19.64 -20.74
N VAL A 379 16.62 -19.08 -19.64
CA VAL A 379 15.94 -18.00 -18.91
C VAL A 379 15.78 -16.78 -19.81
N GLU A 380 16.82 -16.39 -20.54
CA GLU A 380 16.72 -15.27 -21.50
C GLU A 380 15.65 -15.52 -22.57
N ILE A 381 15.63 -16.71 -23.18
CA ILE A 381 14.63 -17.09 -24.18
C ILE A 381 13.22 -17.07 -23.59
N GLU A 382 13.00 -17.62 -22.40
CA GLU A 382 11.67 -17.65 -21.76
C GLU A 382 11.20 -16.25 -21.38
N VAL A 383 12.10 -15.38 -20.90
CA VAL A 383 11.79 -13.97 -20.61
C VAL A 383 11.38 -13.24 -21.88
N GLU A 384 12.15 -13.36 -22.96
CA GLU A 384 11.82 -12.75 -24.26
C GLU A 384 10.45 -13.23 -24.77
N HIS A 385 10.20 -14.53 -24.69
CA HIS A 385 8.93 -15.13 -25.10
C HIS A 385 7.74 -14.63 -24.27
N GLN A 386 7.88 -14.63 -22.93
CA GLN A 386 6.85 -14.15 -22.02
C GLN A 386 6.50 -12.67 -22.26
N LEU A 387 7.53 -11.83 -22.40
CA LEU A 387 7.34 -10.39 -22.64
C LEU A 387 6.70 -10.13 -24.00
N LYS A 388 7.15 -10.82 -25.05
CA LYS A 388 6.54 -10.71 -26.36
C LYS A 388 5.06 -11.10 -26.33
N SER A 389 4.73 -12.20 -25.65
CA SER A 389 3.33 -12.62 -25.49
C SER A 389 2.48 -11.57 -24.76
N MET A 390 3.05 -10.86 -23.78
CA MET A 390 2.34 -9.79 -23.07
C MET A 390 2.18 -8.54 -23.95
N LEU A 391 3.24 -8.12 -24.65
CA LEU A 391 3.22 -6.99 -25.57
C LEU A 391 2.26 -7.21 -26.75
N ASP A 392 2.14 -8.44 -27.25
CA ASP A 392 1.20 -8.81 -28.31
C ASP A 392 -0.27 -8.76 -27.83
N LEU A 393 -0.51 -8.89 -26.52
CA LEU A 393 -1.84 -8.78 -25.88
C LEU A 393 -2.17 -7.35 -25.41
N ASP A 394 -1.16 -6.48 -25.30
CA ASP A 394 -1.30 -5.14 -24.76
C ASP A 394 -1.94 -4.21 -25.80
N ASP A 395 -3.06 -3.57 -25.45
CA ASP A 395 -3.71 -2.64 -26.35
C ASP A 395 -2.90 -1.34 -26.37
N LYS A 396 -2.48 -0.91 -27.57
CA LYS A 396 -1.67 0.29 -27.74
C LYS A 396 -2.45 1.58 -27.45
N GLU A 397 -3.77 1.55 -27.52
CA GLU A 397 -4.64 2.68 -27.20
C GLU A 397 -5.03 2.71 -25.71
N ASP A 398 -5.01 1.55 -25.02
CA ASP A 398 -5.32 1.41 -23.60
C ASP A 398 -4.44 0.32 -22.94
N PRO A 399 -3.17 0.63 -22.59
CA PRO A 399 -2.23 -0.35 -22.07
C PRO A 399 -2.73 -1.00 -20.78
N ASN A 400 -2.78 -2.32 -20.76
CA ASN A 400 -3.18 -3.13 -19.61
C ASN A 400 -2.01 -3.39 -18.64
N PHE A 401 -0.76 -3.19 -19.09
CA PHE A 401 0.44 -3.50 -18.33
C PHE A 401 1.33 -2.27 -18.15
N SER A 402 1.87 -2.10 -16.95
CA SER A 402 2.96 -1.16 -16.69
C SER A 402 4.33 -1.81 -16.93
N ASP A 403 5.38 -1.01 -17.07
CA ASP A 403 6.75 -1.52 -17.16
C ASP A 403 7.18 -2.36 -15.93
N ALA A 404 6.63 -2.07 -14.75
CA ALA A 404 6.83 -2.88 -13.56
C ALA A 404 6.20 -4.29 -13.71
N ASP A 405 5.06 -4.40 -14.40
CA ASP A 405 4.40 -5.70 -14.65
C ASP A 405 5.22 -6.57 -15.60
N TYR A 406 5.87 -5.96 -16.59
CA TYR A 406 6.82 -6.65 -17.47
C TYR A 406 8.05 -7.14 -16.70
N GLN A 407 8.57 -6.37 -15.75
CA GLN A 407 9.66 -6.83 -14.88
C GLN A 407 9.22 -8.01 -13.99
N LEU A 408 8.03 -7.94 -13.37
CA LEU A 408 7.44 -9.05 -12.61
C LEU A 408 7.31 -10.33 -13.44
N ALA A 409 6.88 -10.20 -14.70
CA ALA A 409 6.79 -11.33 -15.61
C ALA A 409 8.16 -11.96 -15.89
N ALA A 410 9.24 -11.16 -15.94
CA ALA A 410 10.60 -11.65 -16.09
C ALA A 410 11.07 -12.49 -14.89
N TYR A 411 10.77 -12.04 -13.66
CA TYR A 411 11.01 -12.84 -12.44
C TYR A 411 10.31 -14.20 -12.55
N ALA A 412 9.03 -14.19 -12.90
CA ALA A 412 8.24 -15.41 -12.95
C ALA A 412 8.67 -16.35 -14.10
N ALA A 413 9.07 -15.79 -15.25
CA ALA A 413 9.67 -16.53 -16.36
C ALA A 413 10.96 -17.24 -15.94
N ALA A 414 11.86 -16.54 -15.24
CA ALA A 414 13.07 -17.14 -14.69
C ALA A 414 12.75 -18.30 -13.74
N LEU A 415 11.77 -18.13 -12.84
CA LEU A 415 11.33 -19.18 -11.92
C LEU A 415 10.79 -20.42 -12.64
N ARG A 416 10.08 -20.26 -13.76
CA ARG A 416 9.58 -21.39 -14.57
C ARG A 416 10.72 -22.25 -15.11
N VAL A 417 11.78 -21.62 -15.63
CA VAL A 417 12.96 -22.34 -16.13
C VAL A 417 13.76 -22.96 -14.98
N LEU A 418 14.00 -22.22 -13.89
CA LEU A 418 14.80 -22.70 -12.76
C LEU A 418 14.18 -23.93 -12.09
N THR A 419 12.86 -23.94 -11.94
CA THR A 419 12.16 -25.00 -11.19
C THR A 419 11.75 -26.21 -12.06
N GLN A 420 11.98 -26.18 -13.38
CA GLN A 420 11.59 -27.29 -14.26
C GLN A 420 12.48 -28.54 -14.11
N TYR A 421 13.71 -28.36 -13.65
CA TYR A 421 14.72 -29.41 -13.50
C TYR A 421 14.65 -30.08 -12.13
N LYS A 422 15.06 -31.34 -12.06
CA LYS A 422 15.17 -32.09 -10.80
C LYS A 422 16.32 -31.57 -9.95
N GLY A 423 17.44 -31.31 -10.62
CA GLY A 423 18.71 -30.90 -10.07
C GLY A 423 19.35 -29.87 -10.99
N ILE A 424 20.10 -28.94 -10.40
CA ILE A 424 21.07 -28.11 -11.12
C ILE A 424 22.40 -28.46 -10.46
N GLU A 425 23.34 -29.07 -11.21
CA GLU A 425 24.57 -29.66 -10.63
C GLU A 425 25.37 -28.62 -9.82
N ASP A 426 25.35 -27.37 -10.25
CA ASP A 426 26.08 -26.28 -9.59
C ASP A 426 25.36 -25.70 -8.36
N ILE A 427 24.14 -26.16 -8.04
CA ILE A 427 23.32 -25.64 -6.94
C ILE A 427 22.91 -26.77 -5.99
N ASP A 428 23.44 -26.72 -4.78
CA ASP A 428 22.89 -27.48 -3.65
C ASP A 428 21.76 -26.69 -2.99
N VAL A 429 20.51 -27.12 -3.24
CA VAL A 429 19.29 -26.49 -2.72
C VAL A 429 19.29 -26.44 -1.19
N ALA A 430 19.73 -27.51 -0.52
CA ALA A 430 19.73 -27.57 0.94
C ALA A 430 20.77 -26.61 1.52
N CYS A 431 21.95 -26.51 0.89
CA CYS A 431 22.98 -25.56 1.27
C CYS A 431 22.51 -24.10 1.09
N GLU A 432 21.89 -23.76 -0.05
CA GLU A 432 21.40 -22.41 -0.32
C GLU A 432 20.22 -22.01 0.59
N LEU A 433 19.31 -22.94 0.90
CA LEU A 433 18.24 -22.70 1.89
C LEU A 433 18.77 -22.48 3.31
N ALA A 434 19.88 -23.13 3.68
CA ALA A 434 20.50 -22.95 4.99
C ALA A 434 21.36 -21.68 5.09
N ARG A 435 21.77 -21.09 3.97
CA ARG A 435 22.69 -19.95 3.90
C ARG A 435 22.04 -18.68 4.43
N GLU A 436 22.64 -18.05 5.45
CA GLU A 436 22.23 -16.72 5.89
C GLU A 436 22.65 -15.65 4.86
N ARG A 437 21.71 -14.76 4.50
CA ARG A 437 22.01 -13.65 3.59
C ARG A 437 23.04 -12.72 4.23
N LYS A 438 24.20 -12.59 3.61
CA LYS A 438 25.20 -11.56 3.96
C LYS A 438 25.14 -10.46 2.90
N ARG A 439 25.14 -9.20 3.34
CA ARG A 439 25.13 -8.05 2.45
C ARG A 439 26.32 -8.13 1.47
N GLY A 440 26.03 -8.21 0.17
CA GLY A 440 27.02 -8.30 -0.90
C GLY A 440 27.46 -9.73 -1.28
N ALA A 441 26.82 -10.77 -0.73
CA ALA A 441 27.04 -12.16 -1.14
C ALA A 441 25.79 -12.71 -1.84
N GLU A 442 25.69 -12.45 -3.15
CA GLU A 442 24.60 -12.91 -4.01
C GLU A 442 24.61 -14.45 -4.16
N SER A 443 23.44 -15.06 -4.33
CA SER A 443 23.33 -16.47 -4.72
C SER A 443 23.38 -16.64 -6.24
N PRO A 444 23.77 -17.81 -6.77
CA PRO A 444 23.71 -18.07 -8.21
C PRO A 444 22.31 -17.85 -8.79
N ILE A 445 21.27 -18.24 -8.04
CA ILE A 445 19.86 -18.07 -8.45
C ILE A 445 19.47 -16.59 -8.49
N GLU A 446 19.83 -15.83 -7.46
CA GLU A 446 19.59 -14.38 -7.41
C GLU A 446 20.22 -13.68 -8.61
N ARG A 447 21.46 -14.04 -8.97
CA ARG A 447 22.13 -13.51 -10.15
C ARG A 447 21.40 -13.84 -11.46
N ILE A 448 20.93 -15.07 -11.64
CA ILE A 448 20.15 -15.46 -12.83
C ILE A 448 18.85 -14.66 -12.92
N ILE A 449 18.20 -14.43 -11.78
CA ILE A 449 16.97 -13.63 -11.70
C ILE A 449 17.26 -12.16 -12.03
N GLU A 450 18.34 -11.58 -11.52
CA GLU A 450 18.75 -10.21 -11.90
C GLU A 450 19.10 -10.11 -13.38
N ASP A 451 19.78 -11.12 -13.92
CA ASP A 451 20.09 -11.22 -15.34
C ASP A 451 18.80 -11.30 -16.20
N ALA A 452 17.78 -12.02 -15.74
CA ALA A 452 16.46 -12.07 -16.37
C ALA A 452 15.78 -10.69 -16.44
N VAL A 453 15.83 -9.91 -15.35
CA VAL A 453 15.28 -8.53 -15.31
C VAL A 453 16.05 -7.60 -16.23
N ARG A 454 17.37 -7.77 -16.34
CA ARG A 454 18.20 -7.04 -17.29
C ARG A 454 17.85 -7.39 -18.73
N THR A 455 17.62 -8.67 -19.03
CA THR A 455 17.14 -9.12 -20.34
C THR A 455 15.78 -8.50 -20.65
N ALA A 456 14.85 -8.52 -19.70
CA ALA A 456 13.56 -7.87 -19.87
C ALA A 456 13.67 -6.38 -20.21
N SER A 457 14.52 -5.66 -19.48
CA SER A 457 14.78 -4.24 -19.72
C SER A 457 15.38 -3.97 -21.10
N ASN A 458 16.12 -4.92 -21.68
CA ASN A 458 16.64 -4.82 -23.05
C ASN A 458 15.60 -5.13 -24.13
N VAL A 459 14.54 -5.88 -23.81
CA VAL A 459 13.42 -6.18 -24.72
C VAL A 459 12.45 -5.01 -24.79
N LEU A 460 12.28 -4.27 -23.68
CA LEU A 460 11.41 -3.10 -23.57
C LEU A 460 12.03 -1.87 -24.24
N VAL A 461 12.06 -1.86 -25.58
CA VAL A 461 12.57 -0.75 -26.39
C VAL A 461 11.56 0.40 -26.38
N PRO A 462 12.00 1.65 -26.09
CA PRO A 462 11.11 2.81 -26.19
C PRO A 462 10.57 3.02 -27.60
N ASN A 463 9.33 3.52 -27.70
CA ASN A 463 8.71 3.83 -28.97
C ASN A 463 9.54 4.86 -29.77
N GLY A 464 9.86 4.52 -31.02
CA GLY A 464 10.62 5.38 -31.93
C GLY A 464 12.14 5.19 -31.90
N ILE A 465 12.65 4.22 -31.12
CA ILE A 465 14.06 3.80 -31.14
C ILE A 465 14.18 2.43 -31.82
N ASP A 466 15.15 2.26 -32.73
CA ASP A 466 15.42 0.95 -33.33
C ASP A 466 15.98 -0.05 -32.29
N ALA A 467 15.56 -1.32 -32.39
CA ALA A 467 15.95 -2.36 -31.43
C ALA A 467 17.45 -2.71 -31.51
N GLN A 468 18.09 -2.63 -32.68
CA GLN A 468 19.53 -2.84 -32.82
C GLN A 468 20.31 -1.67 -32.25
N LEU A 469 19.81 -0.45 -32.44
CA LEU A 469 20.38 0.72 -31.77
C LEU A 469 20.28 0.57 -30.25
N TRP A 470 19.09 0.25 -29.74
CA TRP A 470 18.83 0.09 -28.31
C TRP A 470 19.86 -0.84 -27.65
N LYS A 471 20.14 -2.00 -28.26
CA LYS A 471 21.12 -2.97 -27.74
C LYS A 471 22.53 -2.39 -27.59
N ARG A 472 22.92 -1.42 -28.42
CA ARG A 472 24.25 -0.80 -28.42
C ARG A 472 24.42 0.34 -27.41
N LEU A 473 23.32 0.84 -26.84
CA LEU A 473 23.35 1.92 -25.86
C LEU A 473 23.96 1.49 -24.53
N THR A 474 24.65 2.43 -23.88
CA THR A 474 25.15 2.25 -22.52
C THR A 474 23.99 2.16 -21.51
N PRO A 475 24.20 1.52 -20.34
CA PRO A 475 23.18 1.46 -19.28
C PRO A 475 22.58 2.82 -18.91
N GLU A 476 23.41 3.84 -18.81
CA GLU A 476 23.00 5.21 -18.47
C GLU A 476 22.15 5.85 -19.58
N GLU A 477 22.47 5.59 -20.85
CA GLU A 477 21.68 6.06 -22.00
C GLU A 477 20.32 5.39 -22.05
N LYS A 478 20.28 4.07 -21.84
CA LYS A 478 19.02 3.30 -21.78
C LYS A 478 18.13 3.80 -20.65
N LEU A 479 18.70 3.96 -19.46
CA LEU A 479 17.97 4.47 -18.31
C LEU A 479 17.35 5.84 -18.61
N TYR A 480 18.13 6.78 -19.15
CA TYR A 480 17.64 8.12 -19.42
C TYR A 480 16.50 8.12 -20.45
N LEU A 481 16.67 7.41 -21.57
CA LEU A 481 15.65 7.36 -22.64
C LEU A 481 14.38 6.65 -22.20
N LYS A 482 14.49 5.52 -21.48
CA LYS A 482 13.33 4.78 -20.97
C LYS A 482 12.56 5.59 -19.93
N CYS A 483 13.26 6.24 -19.00
CA CYS A 483 12.62 7.12 -18.02
C CYS A 483 11.96 8.35 -18.68
N LEU A 484 12.46 8.86 -19.81
CA LEU A 484 11.78 9.92 -20.57
C LEU A 484 10.48 9.44 -21.22
N GLU A 485 10.43 8.21 -21.75
CA GLU A 485 9.19 7.62 -22.28
C GLU A 485 8.13 7.51 -21.18
N VAL A 486 8.52 6.97 -20.01
CA VAL A 486 7.65 6.83 -18.84
C VAL A 486 7.15 8.18 -18.34
N GLU A 487 8.04 9.17 -18.21
CA GLU A 487 7.67 10.54 -17.86
C GLU A 487 6.69 11.13 -18.88
N SER A 488 6.85 10.81 -20.17
CA SER A 488 5.98 11.31 -21.24
C SER A 488 4.56 10.75 -21.22
N HIS A 489 4.38 9.57 -20.61
CA HIS A 489 3.06 8.98 -20.35
C HIS A 489 2.45 9.45 -19.02
N GLY A 490 3.13 10.36 -18.30
CA GLY A 490 2.61 10.99 -17.08
C GLY A 490 2.99 10.28 -15.78
N ASP A 491 3.88 9.28 -15.82
CA ASP A 491 4.33 8.60 -14.60
C ASP A 491 5.57 9.27 -14.01
N SER A 492 5.39 9.96 -12.88
CA SER A 492 6.44 10.68 -12.15
C SER A 492 6.80 10.02 -10.82
N ARG A 493 6.51 8.73 -10.64
CA ARG A 493 6.80 7.99 -9.41
C ARG A 493 8.28 7.64 -9.32
N SER A 494 8.92 7.96 -8.20
CA SER A 494 10.36 7.71 -8.00
C SER A 494 10.78 6.24 -8.11
N GLY A 495 9.86 5.32 -7.85
CA GLY A 495 10.10 3.87 -7.78
C GLY A 495 10.26 3.25 -9.14
N VAL A 496 9.49 3.72 -10.11
CA VAL A 496 9.59 3.27 -11.50
C VAL A 496 11.00 3.58 -12.03
N PHE A 497 11.53 4.77 -11.71
CA PHE A 497 12.89 5.17 -12.08
C PHE A 497 13.95 4.31 -11.36
N GLN A 498 13.73 3.99 -10.08
CA GLN A 498 14.62 3.09 -9.31
C GLN A 498 14.62 1.68 -9.89
N GLU A 499 13.46 1.18 -10.32
CA GLU A 499 13.29 -0.13 -10.92
C GLU A 499 14.03 -0.23 -12.27
N PHE A 500 13.93 0.79 -13.13
CA PHE A 500 14.75 0.84 -14.35
C PHE A 500 16.23 1.00 -14.09
N ALA A 501 16.62 1.84 -13.12
CA ALA A 501 18.02 2.00 -12.76
C ALA A 501 18.60 0.65 -12.32
N ARG A 502 17.86 -0.13 -11.53
CA ARG A 502 18.24 -1.49 -11.16
C ARG A 502 18.26 -2.43 -12.36
N GLY A 503 17.23 -2.41 -13.21
CA GLY A 503 17.14 -3.29 -14.40
C GLY A 503 18.27 -3.08 -15.40
N PHE A 504 18.73 -1.84 -15.59
CA PHE A 504 19.89 -1.53 -16.44
C PHE A 504 21.23 -1.64 -15.70
N GLY A 505 21.24 -1.80 -14.37
CA GLY A 505 22.46 -1.90 -13.57
C GLY A 505 23.13 -0.56 -13.25
N VAL A 506 22.39 0.56 -13.29
CA VAL A 506 22.87 1.91 -13.01
C VAL A 506 22.76 2.22 -11.51
N ARG A 507 23.90 2.37 -10.83
CA ARG A 507 23.96 2.57 -9.37
C ARG A 507 23.70 4.00 -8.92
N ASP A 508 24.17 4.99 -9.68
CA ASP A 508 23.91 6.40 -9.43
C ASP A 508 23.39 7.05 -10.70
N TYR A 509 22.20 7.62 -10.60
CA TYR A 509 21.53 8.34 -11.68
C TYR A 509 20.92 9.66 -11.18
N ARG A 510 21.17 10.03 -9.91
CA ARG A 510 20.56 11.22 -9.29
C ARG A 510 20.99 12.50 -10.00
N PHE A 511 22.17 12.50 -10.61
CA PHE A 511 22.66 13.59 -11.44
C PHE A 511 21.80 13.85 -12.69
N MET A 512 21.02 12.87 -13.15
CA MET A 512 20.11 13.02 -14.29
C MET A 512 18.77 13.68 -13.92
N LEU A 513 18.40 13.65 -12.64
CA LEU A 513 17.11 14.14 -12.15
C LEU A 513 17.13 15.67 -11.95
N GLU A 514 16.06 16.35 -12.34
CA GLU A 514 15.82 17.73 -11.92
C GLU A 514 15.10 17.77 -10.57
N SER A 515 14.13 16.87 -10.40
CA SER A 515 13.45 16.61 -9.13
C SER A 515 13.47 15.11 -8.85
N GLY A 516 13.87 14.73 -7.63
CA GLY A 516 13.80 13.37 -7.11
C GLY A 516 12.73 13.20 -6.03
N LYS A 517 11.78 14.14 -5.92
CA LYS A 517 10.68 14.06 -4.96
C LYS A 517 9.70 12.97 -5.39
N ALA A 518 9.13 12.25 -4.42
CA ALA A 518 8.11 11.24 -4.68
C ALA A 518 6.93 11.86 -5.45
N ASN A 519 6.45 11.14 -6.48
CA ASN A 519 5.38 11.54 -7.41
C ASN A 519 5.63 12.85 -8.18
N GLN A 520 6.84 13.40 -8.11
CA GLN A 520 7.31 14.58 -8.84
C GLN A 520 8.70 14.31 -9.41
N THR A 521 9.02 13.03 -9.67
CA THR A 521 10.31 12.64 -10.23
C THR A 521 10.33 12.99 -11.71
N ARG A 522 11.34 13.74 -12.13
CA ARG A 522 11.54 14.08 -13.54
C ARG A 522 13.01 14.21 -13.90
N LEU A 523 13.31 13.96 -15.17
CA LEU A 523 14.64 14.15 -15.72
C LEU A 523 14.92 15.61 -16.08
N LYS A 524 16.20 15.99 -16.00
CA LYS A 524 16.69 17.25 -16.56
C LYS A 524 16.49 17.26 -18.06
N THR A 525 16.01 18.36 -18.61
CA THR A 525 15.99 18.58 -20.06
C THR A 525 17.38 18.95 -20.59
N ALA A 526 17.53 19.02 -21.92
CA ALA A 526 18.78 19.48 -22.55
C ALA A 526 19.21 20.86 -22.03
N THR A 527 18.28 21.83 -21.98
CA THR A 527 18.53 23.19 -21.51
C THR A 527 18.81 23.28 -20.01
N GLU A 528 18.47 22.24 -19.23
CA GLU A 528 18.77 22.18 -17.79
C GLU A 528 20.11 21.52 -17.50
N PHE A 529 20.51 20.56 -18.33
CA PHE A 529 21.88 20.05 -18.31
C PHE A 529 22.90 21.13 -18.68
N LYS A 530 22.66 21.90 -19.75
CA LYS A 530 23.66 22.86 -20.29
C LYS A 530 25.03 22.17 -20.41
N ARG A 531 26.07 22.73 -19.79
CA ARG A 531 27.43 22.16 -19.71
C ARG A 531 27.68 21.27 -18.47
N ARG A 532 26.69 21.06 -17.60
CA ARG A 532 26.81 20.24 -16.38
C ARG A 532 26.84 18.75 -16.73
N GLU A 533 27.45 17.93 -15.90
CA GLU A 533 27.56 16.47 -16.13
C GLU A 533 28.17 16.16 -17.52
N TRP A 534 29.15 16.95 -17.94
CA TRP A 534 29.95 16.71 -19.14
C TRP A 534 31.35 16.30 -18.68
N GLY A 535 31.83 15.16 -19.17
CA GLY A 535 33.10 14.58 -18.76
C GLY A 535 33.69 13.66 -19.83
N THR A 536 34.75 12.96 -19.47
CA THR A 536 35.46 12.01 -20.36
C THR A 536 35.07 10.55 -20.09
N ASP A 537 34.17 10.31 -19.15
CA ASP A 537 33.71 8.99 -18.71
C ASP A 537 32.19 8.94 -18.46
N GLY A 538 31.67 7.71 -18.49
CA GLY A 538 30.26 7.40 -18.20
C GLY A 538 29.26 8.16 -19.08
N PHE A 539 28.14 8.58 -18.48
CA PHE A 539 27.11 9.37 -19.15
C PHE A 539 27.66 10.67 -19.74
N GLY A 540 28.65 11.30 -19.09
CA GLY A 540 29.20 12.59 -19.50
C GLY A 540 29.89 12.60 -20.86
N SER A 541 30.38 11.44 -21.30
CA SER A 541 30.99 11.20 -22.62
C SER A 541 30.09 10.42 -23.59
N SER A 542 28.86 10.10 -23.18
CA SER A 542 27.93 9.29 -23.96
C SER A 542 27.42 10.01 -25.21
N LEU A 543 27.01 9.25 -26.23
CA LEU A 543 26.51 9.83 -27.47
C LEU A 543 25.22 10.62 -27.22
N LEU A 544 24.36 10.11 -26.34
CA LEU A 544 23.16 10.80 -25.89
C LEU A 544 23.47 12.13 -25.19
N ARG A 545 24.52 12.20 -24.36
CA ARG A 545 24.89 13.45 -23.70
C ARG A 545 25.39 14.50 -24.68
N HIS A 546 26.12 14.08 -25.72
CA HIS A 546 26.49 14.95 -26.84
C HIS A 546 25.25 15.41 -27.62
N ALA A 547 24.29 14.52 -27.87
CA ALA A 547 23.00 14.87 -28.49
C ALA A 547 22.24 15.91 -27.66
N LEU A 548 22.09 15.70 -26.35
CA LEU A 548 21.47 16.66 -25.42
C LEU A 548 22.17 18.02 -25.43
N PHE A 549 23.51 18.04 -25.50
CA PHE A 549 24.24 19.30 -25.58
C PHE A 549 24.01 20.04 -26.90
N ALA A 550 23.96 19.31 -28.02
CA ALA A 550 23.67 19.89 -29.32
C ALA A 550 22.24 20.44 -29.40
N VAL A 551 21.27 19.73 -28.83
CA VAL A 551 19.89 20.20 -28.67
C VAL A 551 19.85 21.48 -27.83
N TYR A 552 20.55 21.52 -26.70
CA TYR A 552 20.68 22.74 -25.89
C TYR A 552 21.25 23.90 -26.70
N GLN A 553 22.34 23.71 -27.45
CA GLN A 553 22.91 24.78 -28.26
C GLN A 553 21.95 25.29 -29.33
N ALA A 554 21.22 24.37 -29.98
CA ALA A 554 20.21 24.72 -30.96
C ALA A 554 19.05 25.49 -30.31
N ALA A 555 18.59 25.08 -29.13
CA ALA A 555 17.52 25.74 -28.38
C ALA A 555 17.92 27.12 -27.84
N ASP A 556 19.16 27.27 -27.35
CA ASP A 556 19.67 28.51 -26.74
C ASP A 556 19.91 29.61 -27.77
N GLN A 557 20.40 29.24 -28.96
CA GLN A 557 20.76 30.17 -30.04
C GLN A 557 19.75 30.22 -31.19
N ASP A 558 18.64 29.48 -31.07
CA ASP A 558 17.60 29.35 -32.09
C ASP A 558 18.17 28.99 -33.48
N SER A 559 19.16 28.08 -33.50
CA SER A 559 19.96 27.78 -34.69
C SER A 559 20.49 26.35 -34.67
N THR A 560 19.97 25.52 -35.58
CA THR A 560 20.41 24.12 -35.77
C THR A 560 21.85 24.02 -36.25
N LYS A 561 22.38 25.07 -36.92
CA LYS A 561 23.76 25.10 -37.41
C LYS A 561 24.78 24.97 -36.29
N VAL A 562 24.49 25.54 -35.13
CA VAL A 562 25.42 25.55 -33.98
C VAL A 562 25.53 24.15 -33.39
N GLY A 563 24.39 23.51 -33.13
CA GLY A 563 24.34 22.11 -32.67
C GLY A 563 24.95 21.14 -33.68
N LEU A 564 24.68 21.30 -34.98
CA LEU A 564 25.26 20.47 -36.04
C LEU A 564 26.79 20.60 -36.11
N ASN A 565 27.31 21.83 -36.07
CA ASN A 565 28.75 22.09 -36.09
C ASN A 565 29.44 21.51 -34.86
N TYR A 566 28.80 21.61 -33.69
CA TYR A 566 29.30 20.97 -32.48
C TYR A 566 29.42 19.46 -32.64
N LEU A 567 28.37 18.78 -33.11
CA LEU A 567 28.38 17.32 -33.31
C LEU A 567 29.50 16.90 -34.28
N LYS A 568 29.68 17.63 -35.39
CA LYS A 568 30.76 17.38 -36.36
C LYS A 568 32.17 17.54 -35.79
N THR A 569 32.34 18.47 -34.85
CA THR A 569 33.65 18.82 -34.30
C THR A 569 34.05 17.88 -33.17
N GLU A 570 33.09 17.55 -32.29
CA GLU A 570 33.37 16.84 -31.04
C GLU A 570 33.14 15.33 -31.14
N ILE A 571 32.24 14.87 -32.01
CA ILE A 571 31.97 13.43 -32.14
C ILE A 571 33.01 12.79 -33.06
N ARG A 572 33.80 11.90 -32.48
CA ARG A 572 34.71 11.05 -33.23
C ARG A 572 33.93 10.15 -34.18
N ASP A 573 34.38 10.07 -35.43
CA ASP A 573 33.73 9.28 -36.48
C ASP A 573 32.26 9.66 -36.70
N TYR A 574 31.93 10.96 -36.57
CA TYR A 574 30.59 11.54 -36.73
C TYR A 574 29.74 10.90 -37.83
N TRP A 575 30.29 10.69 -39.03
CA TRP A 575 29.55 10.10 -40.15
C TRP A 575 29.02 8.69 -39.87
N THR A 576 29.77 7.88 -39.10
CA THR A 576 29.35 6.54 -38.70
C THR A 576 28.32 6.54 -37.57
N GLN A 577 28.26 7.61 -36.78
CA GLN A 577 27.34 7.77 -35.65
C GLN A 577 26.12 8.64 -35.99
N ARG A 578 26.09 9.22 -37.19
CA ARG A 578 25.05 10.17 -37.63
C ARG A 578 23.65 9.56 -37.60
N GLU A 579 23.48 8.33 -38.08
CA GLU A 579 22.17 7.66 -38.07
C GLU A 579 21.66 7.47 -36.64
N ILE A 580 22.56 7.09 -35.72
CA ILE A 580 22.25 6.95 -34.30
C ILE A 580 21.83 8.28 -33.68
N LEU A 581 22.57 9.35 -33.99
CA LEU A 581 22.25 10.71 -33.53
C LEU A 581 20.89 11.18 -34.06
N VAL A 582 20.57 10.88 -35.32
CA VAL A 582 19.27 11.20 -35.90
C VAL A 582 18.15 10.51 -35.13
N GLU A 583 18.27 9.21 -34.85
CA GLU A 583 17.26 8.48 -34.08
C GLU A 583 17.10 9.02 -32.65
N MET A 584 18.20 9.17 -31.91
CA MET A 584 18.17 9.71 -30.55
C MET A 584 17.53 11.10 -30.51
N ILE A 585 17.94 12.01 -31.40
CA ILE A 585 17.44 13.39 -31.40
C ILE A 585 15.99 13.42 -31.91
N SER A 586 15.59 12.52 -32.82
CA SER A 586 14.20 12.38 -33.24
C SER A 586 13.30 11.91 -32.11
N PHE A 587 13.76 10.95 -31.30
CA PHE A 587 13.06 10.54 -30.07
C PHE A 587 12.86 11.72 -29.12
N LEU A 588 13.93 12.49 -28.84
CA LEU A 588 13.85 13.69 -28.00
C LEU A 588 12.88 14.75 -28.57
N GLY A 589 12.83 14.88 -29.90
CA GLY A 589 11.90 15.77 -30.60
C GLY A 589 10.44 15.29 -30.63
N GLY A 590 10.20 14.03 -30.27
CA GLY A 590 8.87 13.43 -30.16
C GLY A 590 8.22 13.60 -28.79
N LEU A 591 8.94 14.06 -27.77
CA LEU A 591 8.47 14.10 -26.38
C LEU A 591 7.33 15.12 -26.18
N PRO A 592 6.10 14.68 -25.85
CA PRO A 592 4.92 15.56 -25.70
C PRO A 592 4.83 16.21 -24.31
N MET A 593 5.95 16.67 -23.74
CA MET A 593 5.99 17.16 -22.34
C MET A 593 6.23 18.67 -22.25
N PRO A 594 5.48 19.44 -21.43
CA PRO A 594 5.65 20.89 -21.30
C PRO A 594 7.07 21.36 -20.94
N PRO A 595 7.81 20.72 -20.00
CA PRO A 595 9.20 21.09 -19.71
C PRO A 595 10.13 20.93 -20.91
N TRP A 596 9.83 19.97 -21.79
CA TRP A 596 10.60 19.66 -22.98
C TRP A 596 10.19 20.48 -24.20
N ALA A 597 9.10 21.26 -24.19
CA ALA A 597 8.54 21.87 -25.41
C ALA A 597 9.59 22.64 -26.25
N ARG A 598 10.46 23.42 -25.61
CA ARG A 598 11.53 24.16 -26.31
C ARG A 598 12.64 23.24 -26.82
N ASP A 599 13.08 22.29 -25.99
CA ASP A 599 14.15 21.35 -26.34
C ASP A 599 13.71 20.35 -27.41
N ALA A 600 12.46 19.88 -27.35
CA ALA A 600 11.86 18.98 -28.32
C ALA A 600 11.70 19.65 -29.70
N GLU A 601 11.30 20.92 -29.76
CA GLU A 601 11.24 21.65 -31.04
C GLU A 601 12.64 21.83 -31.64
N ALA A 602 13.63 22.24 -30.82
CA ALA A 602 15.01 22.35 -31.25
C ALA A 602 15.59 20.99 -31.71
N ALA A 603 15.26 19.90 -31.00
CA ALA A 603 15.64 18.54 -31.36
C ALA A 603 15.01 18.13 -32.70
N ARG A 604 13.73 18.40 -32.93
CA ARG A 604 13.04 18.09 -34.20
C ARG A 604 13.70 18.78 -35.39
N LEU A 605 14.02 20.08 -35.25
CA LEU A 605 14.72 20.83 -36.29
C LEU A 605 16.16 20.33 -36.50
N LEU A 606 16.88 20.00 -35.42
CA LEU A 606 18.25 19.50 -35.47
C LEU A 606 18.32 18.09 -36.08
N ALA A 607 17.38 17.20 -35.76
CA ALA A 607 17.25 15.89 -36.38
C ALA A 607 17.03 16.01 -37.90
N GLY A 608 16.16 16.93 -38.32
CA GLY A 608 15.97 17.24 -39.75
C GLY A 608 17.25 17.78 -40.42
N ALA A 609 18.00 18.63 -39.73
CA ALA A 609 19.29 19.13 -40.24
C ALA A 609 20.33 18.01 -40.36
N LEU A 610 20.43 17.14 -39.36
CA LEU A 610 21.30 15.97 -39.37
C LEU A 610 20.92 15.00 -40.48
N ALA A 611 19.64 14.68 -40.65
CA ALA A 611 19.15 13.75 -41.68
C ALA A 611 19.39 14.25 -43.11
N ASN A 612 19.49 15.56 -43.31
CA ASN A 612 19.81 16.18 -44.61
C ASN A 612 21.30 16.53 -44.76
N ASP A 613 22.12 16.31 -43.74
CA ASP A 613 23.56 16.55 -43.77
C ASP A 613 24.26 15.46 -44.58
N HIS A 614 24.88 15.84 -45.69
CA HIS A 614 25.57 14.93 -46.61
C HIS A 614 26.99 15.44 -46.88
N VAL A 615 27.86 14.51 -47.28
CA VAL A 615 29.24 14.80 -47.72
C VAL A 615 29.23 15.44 -49.10
#